data_AF-U6G8U3-F1
#
_entry.id   AF-U6G8U3-F1
#
_cell.length_a   1.000
_cell.length_b   1.000
_cell.length_c   1.000
_cell.angle_alpha   90.00
_cell.angle_beta   90.00
_cell.angle_gamma   90.00
#
_symmetry.space_group_name_H-M   'P 1'
#
loop_
_entity.id
_entity.type
_entity.pdbx_description
1 polymer ?
#
loop_
_entity_poly.entity_id
_entity_poly.type
_entity_poly.pdbx_seq_one_letter_code
_entity_poly.pdbx_strand_id
1 'polypeptide(L)'
;MAAMPHVFVCCESLISPLEETFSALHLSPAAAAAWIGEAEALQIRTVPVDHIPDSFGVRVDLGALSVVYSGDTRPCPQLFALANNCTLLLHEATFEDSLLSEAIEKKHSAISEVIKGAGECGCENLLLTHFSQRYPQV
;
A
#
# COMPACT_ATOMS: atom_id res chain seq x y z
N MET A 1 -0.54 -31.04 -10.77
CA MET A 1 -0.34 -29.91 -9.83
C MET A 1 -1.69 -29.55 -9.28
N ALA A 2 -1.87 -29.56 -7.96
CA ALA A 2 -3.08 -29.00 -7.36
C ALA A 2 -3.10 -27.49 -7.68
N ALA A 3 -4.21 -26.98 -8.19
CA ALA A 3 -4.37 -25.54 -8.40
C ALA A 3 -4.21 -24.84 -7.05
N MET A 4 -3.30 -23.87 -6.94
CA MET A 4 -3.22 -23.05 -5.74
C MET A 4 -4.54 -22.28 -5.63
N PRO A 5 -5.25 -22.36 -4.49
CA PRO A 5 -6.47 -21.59 -4.33
C PRO A 5 -6.12 -20.10 -4.43
N HIS A 6 -6.70 -19.42 -5.43
CA HIS A 6 -6.57 -17.97 -5.54
C HIS A 6 -7.32 -17.33 -4.36
N VAL A 7 -6.58 -16.70 -3.45
CA VAL A 7 -7.16 -15.96 -2.33
C VAL A 7 -7.30 -14.50 -2.76
N PHE A 8 -8.54 -14.03 -2.89
CA PHE A 8 -8.85 -12.62 -3.10
C PHE A 8 -9.20 -11.98 -1.76
N VAL A 9 -8.50 -10.90 -1.44
CA VAL A 9 -8.79 -10.05 -0.27
C VAL A 9 -9.31 -8.72 -0.78
N CYS A 10 -10.54 -8.38 -0.43
CA CYS A 10 -11.18 -7.13 -0.80
C CYS A 10 -12.16 -6.71 0.31
N CYS A 11 -12.24 -5.41 0.55
CA CYS A 11 -13.16 -4.83 1.52
C CYS A 11 -14.49 -4.39 0.88
N GLU A 12 -14.59 -4.39 -0.45
CA GLU A 12 -15.80 -4.00 -1.16
C GLU A 12 -16.60 -5.21 -1.66
N SER A 13 -17.92 -5.03 -1.74
CA SER A 13 -18.86 -6.03 -2.28
C SER A 13 -18.80 -6.15 -3.82
N LEU A 14 -17.93 -5.38 -4.49
CA LEU A 14 -17.80 -5.31 -5.96
C LEU A 14 -17.30 -6.61 -6.62
N ILE A 15 -16.84 -7.58 -5.83
CA ILE A 15 -16.40 -8.90 -6.29
C ILE A 15 -17.58 -9.89 -6.47
N SER A 16 -18.82 -9.49 -6.16
CA SER A 16 -19.99 -10.39 -6.24
C SER A 16 -20.14 -11.19 -7.55
N PRO A 17 -19.71 -10.73 -8.75
CA PRO A 17 -19.78 -11.52 -9.98
C PRO A 17 -18.64 -12.56 -10.15
N LEU A 18 -17.59 -12.54 -9.31
CA LEU A 18 -16.39 -13.38 -9.43
C LEU A 18 -16.40 -14.59 -8.48
N GLU A 19 -17.42 -14.73 -7.63
CA GLU A 19 -17.52 -15.82 -6.63
C GLU A 19 -17.73 -17.21 -7.25
N GLU A 20 -18.18 -17.32 -8.51
CA GLU A 20 -18.45 -18.62 -9.14
C GLU A 20 -17.18 -19.40 -9.53
N THR A 21 -16.01 -18.77 -9.54
CA THR A 21 -14.75 -19.39 -10.03
C THR A 21 -13.65 -19.52 -8.97
N PHE A 22 -13.79 -18.89 -7.80
CA PHE A 22 -12.71 -18.80 -6.82
C PHE A 22 -13.23 -18.88 -5.37
N SER A 23 -12.40 -19.36 -4.43
CA SER A 23 -12.68 -19.20 -3.00
C SER A 23 -12.39 -17.76 -2.59
N ALA A 24 -13.37 -16.88 -2.73
CA ALA A 24 -13.29 -15.52 -2.22
C ALA A 24 -13.32 -15.54 -0.68
N LEU A 25 -12.32 -14.92 -0.04
CA LEU A 25 -12.34 -14.67 1.40
C LEU A 25 -12.78 -13.21 1.60
N HIS A 26 -14.09 -12.99 1.78
CA HIS A 26 -14.60 -11.66 2.09
C HIS A 26 -14.19 -11.29 3.51
N LEU A 27 -13.25 -10.36 3.65
CA LEU A 27 -12.77 -9.86 4.93
C LEU A 27 -13.43 -8.53 5.23
N SER A 28 -13.90 -8.34 6.45
CA SER A 28 -14.29 -7.01 6.92
C SER A 28 -13.07 -6.07 6.88
N PRO A 29 -13.24 -4.74 6.83
CA PRO A 29 -12.12 -3.80 6.85
C PRO A 29 -11.15 -4.01 8.01
N ALA A 30 -11.67 -4.36 9.19
CA ALA A 30 -10.86 -4.71 10.36
C ALA A 30 -10.06 -6.00 10.17
N ALA A 31 -10.64 -7.01 9.51
CA ALA A 31 -9.96 -8.26 9.22
C ALA A 31 -8.95 -8.11 8.07
N ALA A 32 -9.23 -7.26 7.09
CA ALA A 32 -8.31 -6.90 6.02
C ALA A 32 -7.12 -6.08 6.53
N ALA A 33 -7.33 -5.17 7.49
CA ALA A 33 -6.27 -4.41 8.18
C ALA A 33 -5.30 -5.28 8.98
N ALA A 34 -5.71 -6.49 9.36
CA ALA A 34 -4.92 -7.44 10.14
C ALA A 34 -4.66 -8.73 9.36
N TRP A 35 -4.85 -8.71 8.04
CA TRP A 35 -4.70 -9.91 7.24
C TRP A 35 -3.22 -10.28 7.10
N ILE A 36 -2.96 -11.57 7.34
CA ILE A 36 -1.66 -12.17 7.12
C ILE A 36 -1.87 -13.32 6.11
N GLY A 37 -1.28 -13.18 4.94
CA GLY A 37 -1.21 -14.25 3.95
C GLY A 37 0.16 -14.94 4.02
N GLU A 38 0.17 -16.27 4.10
CA GLU A 38 1.42 -17.06 4.14
C GLU A 38 1.43 -18.12 3.03
N ALA A 39 2.51 -18.17 2.25
CA ALA A 39 2.77 -19.26 1.30
C ALA A 39 4.28 -19.52 1.17
N GLU A 40 4.76 -20.68 1.64
CA GLU A 40 6.17 -21.10 1.73
C GLU A 40 7.15 -20.05 2.29
N ALA A 41 7.55 -19.05 1.49
CA ALA A 41 8.47 -17.96 1.84
C ALA A 41 7.85 -16.55 1.74
N LEU A 42 6.60 -16.44 1.31
CA LEU A 42 5.85 -15.20 1.12
C LEU A 42 5.02 -14.90 2.37
N GLN A 43 5.25 -13.74 2.98
CA GLN A 43 4.37 -13.18 4.00
C GLN A 43 3.81 -11.85 3.53
N ILE A 44 2.49 -11.68 3.63
CA ILE A 44 1.82 -10.42 3.28
C ILE A 44 1.21 -9.85 4.55
N ARG A 45 1.43 -8.56 4.80
CA ARG A 45 0.82 -7.79 5.88
C ARG A 45 0.24 -6.51 5.33
N THR A 46 -0.84 -6.05 5.93
CA THR A 46 -1.54 -4.82 5.51
C THR A 46 -1.72 -3.89 6.70
N VAL A 47 -1.88 -2.60 6.42
CA VAL A 47 -2.30 -1.59 7.41
C VAL A 47 -3.26 -0.62 6.76
N PRO A 48 -4.26 -0.10 7.50
CA PRO A 48 -5.09 0.98 6.99
C PRO A 48 -4.24 2.23 6.77
N VAL A 49 -4.55 2.99 5.72
CA VAL A 49 -3.86 4.23 5.38
C VAL A 49 -4.83 5.42 5.35
N ASP A 50 -4.31 6.64 5.42
CA ASP A 50 -5.16 7.84 5.47
C ASP A 50 -5.54 8.29 4.05
N HIS A 51 -6.61 7.68 3.57
CA HIS A 51 -7.24 8.00 2.29
C HIS A 51 -8.77 7.87 2.40
N ILE A 52 -9.45 7.39 1.35
CA ILE A 52 -10.87 7.01 1.41
C ILE A 52 -11.03 5.72 2.25
N PRO A 53 -12.25 5.41 2.75
CA PRO A 53 -12.50 4.18 3.48
C PRO A 53 -11.94 2.95 2.75
N ASP A 54 -11.45 1.99 3.53
CA ASP A 54 -10.95 0.71 3.01
C ASP A 54 -9.73 0.82 2.06
N SER A 55 -8.91 1.84 2.28
CA SER A 55 -7.58 1.96 1.65
C SER A 55 -6.50 1.33 2.54
N PHE A 56 -5.59 0.56 1.94
CA PHE A 56 -4.54 -0.15 2.65
C PHE A 56 -3.17 -0.01 1.99
N GLY A 57 -2.16 0.07 2.86
CA GLY A 57 -0.78 -0.18 2.50
C GLY A 57 -0.46 -1.66 2.69
N VAL A 58 0.46 -2.19 1.88
CA VAL A 58 0.78 -3.61 1.85
C VAL A 58 2.28 -3.79 1.98
N ARG A 59 2.71 -4.71 2.84
CA ARG A 59 4.07 -5.22 2.90
C ARG A 59 4.09 -6.67 2.47
N VAL A 60 5.04 -6.98 1.60
CA VAL A 60 5.30 -8.32 1.11
C VAL A 60 6.75 -8.65 1.48
N ASP A 61 6.92 -9.64 2.35
CA ASP A 61 8.22 -10.20 2.70
C ASP A 61 8.42 -11.51 1.92
N LEU A 62 9.57 -11.66 1.26
CA LEU A 62 10.00 -12.85 0.53
C LEU A 62 11.42 -13.23 0.97
N GLY A 63 11.52 -14.09 1.98
CA GLY A 63 12.79 -14.41 2.62
C GLY A 63 13.45 -13.16 3.22
N ALA A 64 14.61 -12.76 2.68
CA ALA A 64 15.33 -11.56 3.12
C ALA A 64 14.88 -10.27 2.43
N LEU A 65 14.10 -10.35 1.35
CA LEU A 65 13.62 -9.20 0.61
C LEU A 65 12.26 -8.75 1.13
N SER A 66 12.03 -7.45 1.16
CA SER A 66 10.73 -6.90 1.53
C SER A 66 10.36 -5.67 0.70
N VAL A 67 9.12 -5.65 0.22
CA VAL A 67 8.56 -4.53 -0.54
C VAL A 67 7.35 -4.00 0.21
N VAL A 68 7.27 -2.69 0.39
CA VAL A 68 6.08 -2.01 0.90
C VAL A 68 5.50 -1.12 -0.18
N TYR A 69 4.21 -1.25 -0.43
CA TYR A 69 3.45 -0.40 -1.33
C TYR A 69 2.43 0.42 -0.53
N SER A 70 2.43 1.73 -0.73
CA SER A 70 1.58 2.65 0.03
C SER A 70 0.09 2.55 -0.29
N GLY A 71 -0.26 2.23 -1.54
CA GLY A 71 -1.54 2.68 -2.11
C GLY A 71 -1.60 4.22 -2.21
N ASP A 72 -2.80 4.77 -2.39
CA ASP A 72 -3.02 6.22 -2.30
C ASP A 72 -3.19 6.61 -0.84
N THR A 73 -2.48 7.65 -0.36
CA THR A 73 -2.52 8.02 1.06
C THR A 73 -1.87 9.36 1.34
N ARG A 74 -2.31 10.01 2.43
CA ARG A 74 -1.44 10.94 3.18
C ARG A 74 -0.29 10.20 3.86
N PRO A 75 0.83 10.87 4.17
CA PRO A 75 1.84 10.32 5.06
C PRO A 75 1.18 9.88 6.37
N CYS A 76 1.18 8.58 6.64
CA CYS A 76 0.56 8.01 7.84
C CYS A 76 1.57 7.18 8.64
N PRO A 77 1.65 7.34 9.98
CA PRO A 77 2.66 6.67 10.80
C PRO A 77 2.63 5.13 10.70
N GLN A 78 1.45 4.54 10.51
CA GLN A 78 1.28 3.09 10.43
C GLN A 78 1.93 2.51 9.17
N LEU A 79 1.87 3.22 8.04
CA LEU A 79 2.53 2.79 6.81
C LEU A 79 4.05 2.87 6.95
N PHE A 80 4.60 3.94 7.52
CA PHE A 80 6.04 4.04 7.75
C PHE A 80 6.53 3.01 8.77
N ALA A 81 5.72 2.69 9.79
CA ALA A 81 6.01 1.59 10.70
C ALA A 81 6.00 0.23 9.97
N LEU A 82 5.07 0.02 9.04
CA LEU A 82 5.04 -1.17 8.19
C LEU A 82 6.28 -1.25 7.28
N ALA A 83 6.73 -0.10 6.75
CA ALA A 83 7.90 0.05 5.89
C ALA A 83 9.26 0.00 6.61
N ASN A 84 9.26 -0.15 7.93
CA ASN A 84 10.49 -0.11 8.71
C ASN A 84 11.51 -1.16 8.22
N ASN A 85 12.72 -0.68 7.86
CA ASN A 85 13.84 -1.45 7.30
C ASN A 85 13.46 -2.32 6.10
N CYS A 86 12.49 -1.91 5.27
CA CYS A 86 12.18 -2.66 4.07
C CYS A 86 13.23 -2.48 2.97
N THR A 87 13.37 -3.46 2.08
CA THR A 87 14.28 -3.36 0.92
C THR A 87 13.83 -2.27 -0.05
N LEU A 88 12.51 -2.17 -0.29
CA LEU A 88 11.94 -1.17 -1.18
C LEU A 88 10.63 -0.61 -0.62
N LEU A 89 10.57 0.71 -0.47
CA LEU A 89 9.34 1.45 -0.25
C LEU A 89 8.86 2.05 -1.58
N LEU A 90 7.74 1.56 -2.09
CA LEU A 90 7.01 2.10 -3.24
C LEU A 90 5.90 3.00 -2.72
N HIS A 91 6.07 4.32 -2.84
CA HIS A 91 5.16 5.29 -2.23
C HIS A 91 4.62 6.29 -3.25
N GLU A 92 3.33 6.58 -3.18
CA GLU A 92 2.72 7.66 -3.96
C GLU A 92 3.31 9.02 -3.56
N ALA A 93 3.50 9.90 -4.53
CA ALA A 93 3.91 11.29 -4.29
C ALA A 93 3.22 12.20 -5.31
N THR A 94 1.89 12.25 -5.24
CA THR A 94 1.07 12.91 -6.26
C THR A 94 1.34 14.41 -6.37
N PHE A 95 1.74 15.06 -5.28
CA PHE A 95 1.90 16.51 -5.21
C PHE A 95 3.35 16.92 -4.95
N GLU A 96 3.75 18.05 -5.53
CA GLU A 96 4.97 18.76 -5.16
C GLU A 96 4.73 19.58 -3.89
N ASP A 97 5.81 20.01 -3.26
CA ASP A 97 5.75 20.68 -1.95
C ASP A 97 4.98 22.01 -1.99
N SER A 98 4.95 22.68 -3.15
CA SER A 98 4.20 23.93 -3.33
C SER A 98 2.68 23.74 -3.22
N LEU A 99 2.22 22.50 -3.42
CA LEU A 99 0.81 22.10 -3.45
C LEU A 99 0.41 21.27 -2.22
N LEU A 100 1.15 21.41 -1.10
CA LEU A 100 0.90 20.68 0.13
C LEU A 100 -0.56 20.79 0.61
N SER A 101 -1.18 21.97 0.47
CA SER A 101 -2.59 22.16 0.83
C SER A 101 -3.53 21.28 0.02
N GLU A 102 -3.30 21.13 -1.29
CA GLU A 102 -4.09 20.22 -2.13
C GLU A 102 -3.81 18.76 -1.79
N ALA A 103 -2.56 18.44 -1.46
CA ALA A 103 -2.15 17.10 -1.03
C ALA A 103 -2.95 16.69 0.21
N ILE A 104 -3.05 17.57 1.21
CA ILE A 104 -3.84 17.37 2.42
C ILE A 104 -5.33 17.23 2.09
N GLU A 105 -5.90 18.15 1.30
CA GLU A 105 -7.33 18.16 0.96
C GLU A 105 -7.75 16.87 0.24
N LYS A 106 -6.94 16.41 -0.72
CA LYS A 106 -7.23 15.24 -1.55
C LYS A 106 -6.69 13.94 -0.97
N LYS A 107 -6.15 14.00 0.25
CA LYS A 107 -5.56 12.86 0.95
C LYS A 107 -4.47 12.10 0.18
N HIS A 108 -3.56 12.84 -0.44
CA HIS A 108 -2.40 12.31 -1.17
C HIS A 108 -1.11 12.92 -0.68
N SER A 109 0.05 12.32 -0.95
CA SER A 109 1.34 12.74 -0.39
C SER A 109 2.07 13.81 -1.20
N ALA A 110 2.78 14.70 -0.50
CA ALA A 110 3.77 15.58 -1.12
C ALA A 110 5.17 14.94 -1.10
N ILE A 111 5.98 15.22 -2.11
CA ILE A 111 7.31 14.59 -2.30
C ILE A 111 8.20 14.70 -1.05
N SER A 112 8.35 15.89 -0.46
CA SER A 112 9.21 16.07 0.72
C SER A 112 8.74 15.27 1.94
N GLU A 113 7.43 15.09 2.10
CA GLU A 113 6.88 14.32 3.22
C GLU A 113 7.23 12.84 3.10
N VAL A 114 7.15 12.30 1.88
CA VAL A 114 7.52 10.92 1.58
C VAL A 114 9.01 10.70 1.77
N ILE A 115 9.84 11.61 1.26
CA ILE A 115 11.31 11.53 1.43
C ILE A 115 11.68 11.55 2.90
N LYS A 116 11.06 12.43 3.69
CA LYS A 116 11.29 12.50 5.13
C LYS A 116 10.90 11.19 5.82
N GLY A 117 9.69 10.69 5.59
CA GLY A 117 9.22 9.47 6.22
C GLY A 117 10.03 8.24 5.82
N ALA A 118 10.46 8.14 4.57
CA ALA A 118 11.35 7.09 4.07
C ALA A 118 12.72 7.10 4.77
N GLY A 119 13.29 8.30 4.99
CA GLY A 119 14.52 8.47 5.75
C GLY A 119 14.37 8.05 7.21
N GLU A 120 13.22 8.33 7.83
CA GLU A 120 12.93 7.96 9.22
C GLU A 120 12.65 6.46 9.40
N CYS A 121 12.01 5.80 8.44
CA CYS A 121 11.73 4.37 8.51
C CYS A 121 12.89 3.47 8.05
N GLY A 122 13.98 4.06 7.53
CA GLY A 122 15.19 3.34 7.17
C GLY A 122 14.99 2.34 6.03
N CYS A 123 14.07 2.59 5.09
CA CYS A 123 13.99 1.75 3.89
C CYS A 123 15.29 1.86 3.08
N GLU A 124 15.76 0.75 2.51
CA GLU A 124 16.99 0.74 1.73
C GLU A 124 16.85 1.53 0.43
N ASN A 125 15.67 1.45 -0.20
CA ASN A 125 15.36 2.12 -1.45
C ASN A 125 13.96 2.75 -1.38
N LEU A 126 13.81 3.94 -1.97
CA LEU A 126 12.55 4.64 -2.15
C LEU A 126 12.25 4.76 -3.65
N LEU A 127 11.06 4.35 -4.08
CA LEU A 127 10.54 4.60 -5.41
C LEU A 127 9.25 5.43 -5.30
N LEU A 128 9.30 6.63 -5.87
CA LEU A 128 8.16 7.55 -5.93
C LEU A 128 7.29 7.22 -7.16
N THR A 129 5.97 7.19 -6.98
CA THR A 129 5.00 6.88 -8.05
C THR A 129 3.75 7.75 -7.94
N HIS A 130 2.76 7.51 -8.80
CA HIS A 130 1.45 8.17 -8.79
C HIS A 130 1.53 9.71 -8.93
N PHE A 131 2.45 10.18 -9.77
CA PHE A 131 2.60 11.61 -10.06
C PHE A 131 1.35 12.15 -10.74
N SER A 132 0.92 13.34 -10.33
CA SER A 132 -0.23 13.98 -10.96
C SER A 132 0.01 14.26 -12.44
N GLN A 133 -0.99 14.02 -13.28
CA GLN A 133 -0.95 14.31 -14.73
C GLN A 133 -0.70 15.79 -15.06
N ARG A 134 -0.77 16.69 -14.07
CA ARG A 134 -0.42 18.11 -14.22
C ARG A 134 1.06 18.31 -14.56
N TYR A 135 1.92 17.36 -14.21
CA TYR A 135 3.34 17.45 -14.52
C TYR A 135 3.58 17.08 -16.00
N PRO A 136 4.43 17.83 -16.71
CA PRO A 136 4.78 17.50 -18.08
C PRO A 136 5.32 16.08 -18.16
N GLN A 137 4.76 15.27 -19.06
CA GLN A 137 5.38 14.02 -19.49
C GLN A 137 6.66 14.43 -20.24
N VAL A 138 7.82 14.09 -19.68
CA VAL A 138 9.13 14.32 -20.33
C VAL A 138 9.27 13.41 -21.55
#